data_AF-A0AAV1Z4A6-F1
#
_entry.id   AF-A0AAV1Z4A6-F1
#
_cell.length_a   1.000
_cell.length_b   1.000
_cell.length_c   1.000
_cell.angle_alpha   90.00
_cell.angle_beta   90.00
_cell.angle_gamma   90.00
#
_symmetry.space_group_name_H-M   'P 1'
#
loop_
_entity.id
_entity.type
_entity.pdbx_description
1 polymer ?
#
loop_
_entity_poly.entity_id
_entity_poly.type
_entity_poly.pdbx_seq_one_letter_code
_entity_poly.pdbx_strand_id
1 'polypeptide(L)'
;MDSSLQYICGSIAAAVTGAVATAAFYIATRPPPKIKRNFDLNSQSEELSGLDHVRISHLTPKAPHVSYLFEDAQTLHECMVRGARVSGNGPCLGWREKGSDEYQWVHYKEVLERAKNFGAGLLHKKLKSGSFVGIYSLNNVECVLTEYACYGRSMSIVPIYDTLGPKAFTLVVNEAEISAVICDNEEKTLALINDKNEMPTLKLIVQVAPISASAKEKAKHFDVDLMSFKEMEELGRAHPQNLNPPKPETLATVCYTSGTTGSPKGVMLTHKSIVANVSAVMLQLGETAPGSSDTMLSFLPLAHMFERCCQVGLFMTGGKTGFYQGDIRKLNEDFRTLRPTVIPCVPRLLNRMFDKIQEEANSNKLKKMLLSMAIESKKAELERYIGLNNLELQAVK
;
A
#
# COMPACT_ATOMS: atom_id res chain seq x y z
N MET A 1 35.84 -47.33 1.64
CA MET A 1 35.96 -45.85 1.48
C MET A 1 35.75 -45.40 0.03
N ASP A 2 35.94 -46.27 -0.98
CA ASP A 2 35.78 -45.90 -2.40
C ASP A 2 34.35 -45.84 -2.94
N SER A 3 33.39 -46.60 -2.39
CA SER A 3 32.01 -46.64 -2.92
C SER A 3 31.19 -45.39 -2.62
N SER A 4 31.45 -44.71 -1.50
CA SER A 4 30.77 -43.47 -1.10
C SER A 4 31.26 -42.24 -1.89
N LEU A 5 32.53 -42.23 -2.32
CA LEU A 5 33.10 -41.18 -3.18
C LEU A 5 32.51 -41.23 -4.60
N GLN A 6 32.25 -42.41 -5.16
CA GLN A 6 31.60 -42.56 -6.47
C GLN A 6 30.15 -42.03 -6.48
N TYR A 7 29.38 -42.27 -5.42
CA TYR A 7 28.01 -41.75 -5.31
C TYR A 7 27.96 -40.23 -5.14
N ILE A 8 28.89 -39.64 -4.38
CA ILE A 8 29.01 -38.18 -4.20
C ILE A 8 29.48 -37.53 -5.51
N CYS A 9 30.47 -38.10 -6.20
CA CYS A 9 30.91 -37.61 -7.51
C CYS A 9 29.82 -37.73 -8.58
N GLY A 10 29.03 -38.82 -8.58
CA GLY A 10 27.92 -39.02 -9.51
C GLY A 10 26.77 -38.04 -9.30
N SER A 11 26.44 -37.72 -8.04
CA SER A 11 25.38 -36.76 -7.71
C SER A 11 25.82 -35.30 -7.94
N ILE A 12 27.09 -34.96 -7.70
CA ILE A 12 27.66 -33.67 -8.09
C ILE A 12 27.72 -33.54 -9.61
N ALA A 13 28.15 -34.57 -10.34
CA ALA A 13 28.20 -34.56 -11.79
C ALA A 13 26.79 -34.42 -12.41
N ALA A 14 25.77 -35.10 -11.84
CA ALA A 14 24.39 -34.96 -12.27
C ALA A 14 23.83 -33.54 -12.00
N ALA A 15 24.14 -32.95 -10.85
CA ALA A 15 23.75 -31.58 -10.52
C ALA A 15 24.43 -30.54 -11.44
N VAL A 16 25.71 -30.71 -11.73
CA VAL A 16 26.47 -29.87 -12.67
C VAL A 16 25.94 -30.02 -14.09
N THR A 17 25.67 -31.25 -14.54
CA THR A 17 25.10 -31.51 -15.87
C THR A 17 23.70 -30.93 -16.00
N GLY A 18 22.87 -31.05 -14.97
CA GLY A 18 21.54 -30.44 -14.92
C GLY A 18 21.61 -28.91 -14.97
N ALA A 19 22.54 -28.29 -14.24
CA ALA A 19 22.73 -26.84 -14.26
C ALA A 19 23.24 -26.36 -15.63
N VAL A 20 24.19 -27.07 -16.25
CA VAL A 20 24.71 -26.76 -17.59
C VAL A 20 23.64 -26.95 -18.65
N ALA A 21 22.86 -28.03 -18.60
CA ALA A 21 21.76 -28.26 -19.51
C ALA A 21 20.66 -27.20 -19.37
N THR A 22 20.35 -26.78 -18.14
CA THR A 22 19.39 -25.70 -17.88
C THR A 22 19.91 -24.35 -18.39
N ALA A 23 21.19 -24.05 -18.19
CA ALA A 23 21.82 -22.83 -18.71
C ALA A 23 21.88 -22.83 -20.25
N ALA A 24 22.24 -23.96 -20.86
CA ALA A 24 22.25 -24.12 -22.32
C ALA A 24 20.85 -24.03 -22.91
N PHE A 25 19.86 -24.66 -22.28
CA PHE A 25 18.45 -24.56 -22.66
C PHE A 25 17.96 -23.12 -22.55
N TYR A 26 18.24 -22.42 -21.45
CA TYR A 26 17.94 -21.01 -21.29
C TYR A 26 18.60 -20.13 -22.37
N ILE A 27 19.90 -20.34 -22.65
CA ILE A 27 20.62 -19.62 -23.72
C ILE A 27 20.02 -19.90 -25.11
N ALA A 28 19.59 -21.13 -25.38
CA ALA A 28 19.01 -21.55 -26.66
C ALA A 28 17.56 -21.08 -26.84
N THR A 29 16.80 -20.95 -25.75
CA THR A 29 15.38 -20.57 -25.73
C THR A 29 15.15 -19.11 -25.34
N ARG A 30 16.22 -18.35 -25.09
CA ARG A 30 16.11 -16.96 -24.65
C ARG A 30 15.34 -16.11 -25.67
N PRO A 31 14.43 -15.24 -25.22
CA PRO A 31 13.73 -14.32 -26.11
C PRO A 31 14.73 -13.35 -26.77
N PRO A 32 14.49 -12.95 -28.04
CA PRO A 32 15.30 -11.94 -28.70
C PRO A 32 15.16 -10.58 -27.99
N PRO A 33 16.12 -9.66 -28.13
CA PRO A 33 16.00 -8.27 -27.68
C PRO A 33 14.67 -7.68 -28.17
N LYS A 34 13.75 -7.36 -27.26
CA LYS A 34 12.37 -6.99 -27.63
C LYS A 34 12.13 -5.48 -27.75
N ILE A 35 13.07 -4.62 -27.37
CA ILE A 35 12.82 -3.16 -27.34
C ILE A 35 13.97 -2.40 -28.00
N LYS A 36 13.69 -1.77 -29.16
CA LYS A 36 14.54 -0.72 -29.73
C LYS A 36 14.27 0.58 -28.98
N ARG A 37 15.34 1.18 -28.47
CA ARG A 37 15.25 2.42 -27.70
C ARG A 37 15.13 3.61 -28.66
N ASN A 38 13.94 4.21 -28.70
CA ASN A 38 13.63 5.31 -29.62
C ASN A 38 13.82 6.71 -29.00
N PHE A 39 14.50 6.83 -27.86
CA PHE A 39 14.68 8.10 -27.14
C PHE A 39 15.98 8.16 -26.32
N ASP A 40 16.50 9.37 -26.12
CA ASP A 40 17.72 9.66 -25.36
C ASP A 40 17.48 9.56 -23.84
N LEU A 41 18.44 9.04 -23.05
CA LEU A 41 18.31 8.96 -21.58
C LEU A 41 18.54 10.32 -20.95
N ASN A 42 19.31 11.18 -21.62
CA ASN A 42 19.57 12.53 -21.15
C ASN A 42 18.43 13.48 -21.55
N SER A 43 17.51 13.02 -22.40
CA SER A 43 16.33 13.76 -22.87
C SER A 43 15.13 12.82 -22.95
N GLN A 44 14.56 12.48 -21.79
CA GLN A 44 13.43 11.54 -21.68
C GLN A 44 12.06 12.24 -21.72
N SER A 45 12.05 13.57 -21.71
CA SER A 45 10.83 14.38 -21.72
C SER A 45 11.09 15.74 -22.36
N GLU A 46 10.05 16.32 -22.95
CA GLU A 46 10.03 17.69 -23.46
C GLU A 46 9.15 18.58 -22.58
N GLU A 47 9.49 19.86 -22.47
CA GLU A 47 8.67 20.83 -21.75
C GLU A 47 7.52 21.31 -22.64
N LEU A 48 6.31 21.33 -22.09
CA LEU A 48 5.12 21.75 -22.83
C LEU A 48 5.07 23.27 -22.90
N SER A 49 5.04 23.80 -24.12
CA SER A 49 4.94 25.24 -24.36
C SER A 49 3.68 25.84 -23.72
N GLY A 50 3.85 26.88 -22.90
CA GLY A 50 2.75 27.62 -22.28
C GLY A 50 2.32 27.10 -20.90
N LEU A 51 2.99 26.09 -20.36
CA LEU A 51 2.78 25.61 -18.98
C LEU A 51 4.13 25.56 -18.25
N ASP A 52 4.31 26.38 -17.22
CA ASP A 52 5.55 26.43 -16.45
C ASP A 52 5.84 25.07 -15.80
N HIS A 53 7.03 24.52 -16.09
CA HIS A 53 7.58 23.31 -15.50
C HIS A 53 6.80 22.01 -15.76
N VAL A 54 5.89 22.00 -16.74
CA VAL A 54 5.18 20.79 -17.14
C VAL A 54 5.97 20.09 -18.25
N ARG A 55 6.37 18.85 -18.00
CA ARG A 55 7.10 18.02 -18.97
C ARG A 55 6.28 16.80 -19.37
N ILE A 56 6.34 16.42 -20.64
CA ILE A 56 5.72 15.22 -21.19
C ILE A 56 6.81 14.23 -21.61
N SER A 57 6.62 12.95 -21.29
CA SER A 57 7.55 11.90 -21.74
C SER A 57 7.45 11.75 -23.26
N HIS A 58 8.59 11.53 -23.93
CA HIS A 58 8.59 11.21 -25.37
C HIS A 58 7.85 9.90 -25.69
N LEU A 59 7.57 9.08 -24.68
CA LEU A 59 6.80 7.85 -24.81
C LEU A 59 5.29 8.07 -24.67
N THR A 60 4.85 9.25 -24.20
CA THR A 60 3.43 9.54 -24.07
C THR A 60 2.86 9.90 -25.45
N PRO A 61 1.89 9.15 -25.98
CA PRO A 61 1.22 9.52 -27.22
C PRO A 61 0.59 10.91 -27.08
N LYS A 62 0.47 11.66 -28.18
CA LYS A 62 -0.32 12.90 -28.23
C LYS A 62 -1.82 12.58 -28.11
N ALA A 63 -2.23 12.19 -26.90
CA ALA A 63 -3.57 11.80 -26.52
C ALA A 63 -4.10 12.79 -25.47
N PRO A 64 -5.44 12.92 -25.31
CA PRO A 64 -6.01 13.73 -24.25
C PRO A 64 -5.53 13.26 -22.87
N HIS A 65 -5.36 14.21 -21.94
CA HIS A 65 -4.96 13.91 -20.57
C HIS A 65 -5.97 12.97 -19.92
N VAL A 66 -5.47 11.89 -19.32
CA VAL A 66 -6.29 10.90 -18.62
C VAL A 66 -6.43 11.31 -17.16
N SER A 67 -7.66 11.60 -16.72
CA SER A 67 -7.98 11.87 -15.31
C SER A 67 -8.52 10.66 -14.56
N TYR A 68 -8.95 9.61 -15.27
CA TYR A 68 -9.42 8.35 -14.72
C TYR A 68 -9.32 7.25 -15.78
N LEU A 69 -9.15 5.99 -15.37
CA LEU A 69 -9.10 4.83 -16.26
C LEU A 69 -10.49 4.23 -16.53
N PHE A 70 -11.40 4.34 -15.58
CA PHE A 70 -12.74 3.75 -15.65
C PHE A 70 -13.81 4.79 -15.35
N GLU A 71 -14.82 4.88 -16.20
CA GLU A 71 -15.94 5.82 -16.09
C GLU A 71 -16.68 5.72 -14.74
N ASP A 72 -16.70 4.53 -14.16
CA ASP A 72 -17.38 4.21 -12.90
C ASP A 72 -16.44 4.12 -11.69
N ALA A 73 -15.23 4.67 -11.79
CA ALA A 73 -14.26 4.76 -10.70
C ALA A 73 -13.50 6.10 -10.75
N GLN A 74 -14.21 7.21 -10.53
CA GLN A 74 -13.66 8.57 -10.54
C GLN A 74 -13.35 9.09 -9.13
N THR A 75 -13.84 8.39 -8.10
CA THR A 75 -13.50 8.61 -6.70
C THR A 75 -12.94 7.35 -6.04
N LEU A 76 -12.25 7.52 -4.92
CA LEU A 76 -11.73 6.39 -4.15
C LEU A 76 -12.86 5.45 -3.70
N HIS A 77 -13.99 6.00 -3.27
CA HIS A 77 -15.17 5.21 -2.91
C HIS A 77 -15.63 4.34 -4.09
N GLU A 78 -15.74 4.93 -5.28
CA GLU A 78 -16.13 4.22 -6.50
C GLU A 78 -15.10 3.15 -6.92
N CYS A 79 -13.79 3.38 -6.70
CA CYS A 79 -12.77 2.35 -6.93
C CYS A 79 -13.08 1.05 -6.16
N MET A 80 -13.48 1.15 -4.89
CA MET A 80 -13.84 -0.02 -4.07
C MET A 80 -15.15 -0.66 -4.52
N VAL A 81 -16.15 0.15 -4.91
CA VAL A 81 -17.43 -0.34 -5.45
C VAL A 81 -17.20 -1.10 -6.77
N ARG A 82 -16.36 -0.55 -7.66
CA ARG A 82 -15.94 -1.21 -8.89
C ARG A 82 -15.21 -2.52 -8.59
N GLY A 83 -14.25 -2.50 -7.67
CA GLY A 83 -13.53 -3.68 -7.18
C GLY A 83 -14.46 -4.82 -6.76
N ALA A 84 -15.50 -4.48 -5.99
CA ALA A 84 -16.53 -5.43 -5.58
C ALA A 84 -17.27 -6.07 -6.77
N ARG A 85 -17.55 -5.28 -7.81
CA ARG A 85 -18.24 -5.75 -9.02
C ARG A 85 -17.35 -6.64 -9.87
N VAL A 86 -16.13 -6.20 -10.19
CA VAL A 86 -15.22 -6.90 -11.12
C VAL A 86 -14.61 -8.16 -10.51
N SER A 87 -14.43 -8.20 -9.20
CA SER A 87 -14.00 -9.41 -8.49
C SER A 87 -15.13 -10.42 -8.23
N GLY A 88 -16.39 -10.05 -8.47
CA GLY A 88 -17.54 -10.87 -8.08
C GLY A 88 -17.68 -11.02 -6.56
N ASN A 89 -17.38 -9.95 -5.80
CA ASN A 89 -17.25 -9.96 -4.34
C ASN A 89 -16.11 -10.88 -3.84
N GLY A 90 -14.93 -10.76 -4.43
CA GLY A 90 -13.75 -11.50 -3.99
C GLY A 90 -13.22 -11.08 -2.61
N PRO A 91 -12.18 -11.77 -2.09
CA PRO A 91 -11.44 -11.30 -0.92
C PRO A 91 -10.81 -9.94 -1.20
N CYS A 92 -10.80 -9.05 -0.20
CA CYS A 92 -10.32 -7.67 -0.34
C CYS A 92 -9.20 -7.35 0.67
N LEU A 93 -9.48 -7.50 1.97
CA LEU A 93 -8.56 -7.12 3.04
C LEU A 93 -8.22 -8.35 3.88
N GLY A 94 -6.93 -8.66 4.01
CA GLY A 94 -6.47 -9.85 4.70
C GLY A 94 -5.54 -9.55 5.86
N TRP A 95 -5.68 -10.28 6.96
CA TRP A 95 -4.78 -10.17 8.10
C TRP A 95 -4.47 -11.57 8.65
N ARG A 96 -3.47 -11.62 9.53
CA ARG A 96 -3.02 -12.85 10.17
C ARG A 96 -3.01 -12.68 11.67
N GLU A 97 -3.66 -13.58 12.38
CA GLU A 97 -3.54 -13.64 13.83
C GLU A 97 -2.11 -14.00 14.23
N LYS A 98 -1.69 -13.52 15.41
CA LYS A 98 -0.34 -13.76 15.91
C LYS A 98 -0.10 -15.26 16.08
N GLY A 99 0.86 -15.80 15.32
CA GLY A 99 1.21 -17.22 15.34
C GLY A 99 0.41 -18.09 14.36
N SER A 100 -0.52 -17.53 13.60
CA SER A 100 -1.16 -18.22 12.48
C SER A 100 -0.28 -18.19 11.24
N ASP A 101 -0.38 -19.23 10.41
CA ASP A 101 0.20 -19.28 9.06
C ASP A 101 -0.83 -19.00 7.96
N GLU A 102 -2.08 -18.69 8.32
CA GLU A 102 -3.15 -18.42 7.37
C GLU A 102 -3.66 -16.98 7.47
N TYR A 103 -3.93 -16.40 6.30
CA TYR A 103 -4.62 -15.12 6.20
C TYR A 103 -6.13 -15.32 6.25
N GLN A 104 -6.78 -14.58 7.14
CA GLN A 104 -8.23 -14.38 7.13
C GLN A 104 -8.56 -13.21 6.20
N TRP A 105 -9.72 -13.23 5.55
CA TRP A 105 -10.09 -12.26 4.51
C TRP A 105 -11.48 -11.66 4.72
N VAL A 106 -11.57 -10.33 4.68
CA VAL A 106 -12.82 -9.58 4.50
C VAL A 106 -13.09 -9.45 3.01
N HIS A 107 -14.31 -9.78 2.58
CA HIS A 107 -14.71 -9.66 1.17
C HIS A 107 -15.16 -8.24 0.84
N TYR A 108 -15.07 -7.82 -0.43
CA TYR A 108 -15.38 -6.45 -0.85
C TYR A 108 -16.72 -5.88 -0.36
N LYS A 109 -17.82 -6.65 -0.47
CA LYS A 109 -19.15 -6.22 0.00
C LYS A 109 -19.19 -6.08 1.52
N GLU A 110 -18.46 -6.94 2.24
CA GLU A 110 -18.33 -6.85 3.69
C GLU A 110 -17.50 -5.62 4.08
N VAL A 111 -16.42 -5.31 3.36
CA VAL A 111 -15.65 -4.06 3.54
C VAL A 111 -16.56 -2.85 3.38
N LEU A 112 -17.36 -2.79 2.30
CA LEU A 112 -18.29 -1.69 2.05
C LEU A 112 -19.37 -1.57 3.14
N GLU A 113 -19.93 -2.69 3.61
CA GLU A 113 -20.95 -2.68 4.66
C GLU A 113 -20.37 -2.29 6.02
N ARG A 114 -19.20 -2.82 6.39
CA ARG A 114 -18.48 -2.42 7.61
C ARG A 114 -18.09 -0.94 7.60
N ALA A 115 -17.54 -0.46 6.48
CA ALA A 115 -17.23 0.96 6.29
C ALA A 115 -18.49 1.84 6.37
N LYS A 116 -19.62 1.39 5.79
CA LYS A 116 -20.91 2.09 5.89
C LYS A 116 -21.38 2.19 7.34
N ASN A 117 -21.29 1.11 8.11
CA ASN A 117 -21.68 1.07 9.52
C ASN A 117 -20.75 1.95 10.36
N PHE A 118 -19.43 1.82 10.21
CA PHE A 118 -18.47 2.68 10.90
C PHE A 118 -18.70 4.17 10.60
N GLY A 119 -18.91 4.54 9.33
CA GLY A 119 -19.19 5.91 8.92
C GLY A 119 -20.51 6.47 9.46
N ALA A 120 -21.56 5.64 9.58
CA ALA A 120 -22.80 6.03 10.25
C ALA A 120 -22.58 6.29 11.75
N GLY A 121 -21.70 5.51 12.40
CA GLY A 121 -21.28 5.74 13.78
C GLY A 121 -20.58 7.09 13.96
N LEU A 122 -19.66 7.44 13.06
CA LEU A 122 -19.00 8.76 13.06
C LEU A 122 -20.00 9.92 12.93
N LEU A 123 -20.99 9.80 12.04
CA LEU A 123 -22.06 10.80 11.90
C LEU A 123 -22.90 10.91 13.18
N HIS A 124 -23.23 9.79 13.82
CA HIS A 124 -23.93 9.80 15.10
C HIS A 124 -23.11 10.50 16.20
N LYS A 125 -21.78 10.40 16.14
CA LYS A 125 -20.85 11.16 16.98
C LYS A 125 -20.62 12.61 16.52
N LYS A 126 -21.54 13.16 15.74
CA LYS A 126 -21.60 14.57 15.31
C LYS A 126 -20.49 15.01 14.35
N LEU A 127 -19.76 14.06 13.74
CA LEU A 127 -18.96 14.39 12.56
C LEU A 127 -19.91 14.67 11.39
N LYS A 128 -19.43 15.42 10.40
CA LYS A 128 -20.22 15.83 9.24
C LYS A 128 -19.42 15.66 7.96
N SER A 129 -20.10 15.74 6.82
CA SER A 129 -19.42 15.89 5.52
C SER A 129 -18.43 17.06 5.60
N GLY A 130 -17.22 16.86 5.07
CA GLY A 130 -16.12 17.82 5.16
C GLY A 130 -15.33 17.80 6.47
N SER A 131 -15.70 16.98 7.46
CA SER A 131 -14.88 16.79 8.66
C SER A 131 -13.54 16.12 8.32
N PHE A 132 -12.51 16.48 9.10
CA PHE A 132 -11.22 15.79 9.12
C PHE A 132 -11.22 14.68 10.17
N VAL A 133 -10.76 13.49 9.79
CA VAL A 133 -10.64 12.32 10.66
C VAL A 133 -9.19 11.87 10.74
N GLY A 134 -8.60 11.93 11.93
CA GLY A 134 -7.22 11.51 12.15
C GLY A 134 -7.09 9.99 12.12
N ILE A 135 -6.03 9.47 11.49
CA ILE A 135 -5.67 8.05 11.57
C ILE A 135 -4.25 7.95 12.12
N TYR A 136 -4.12 7.42 13.33
CA TYR A 136 -2.84 7.22 14.01
C TYR A 136 -2.64 5.74 14.31
N SER A 137 -2.24 5.01 13.29
CA SER A 137 -2.27 3.54 13.28
C SER A 137 -1.23 2.99 12.32
N LEU A 138 -0.65 1.84 12.68
CA LEU A 138 -0.01 0.95 11.71
C LEU A 138 -1.06 0.41 10.73
N ASN A 139 -0.59 -0.13 9.61
CA ASN A 139 -1.50 -0.66 8.59
C ASN A 139 -2.27 -1.87 9.13
N ASN A 140 -3.60 -1.80 9.07
CA ASN A 140 -4.51 -2.88 9.41
C ASN A 140 -5.82 -2.73 8.62
N VAL A 141 -6.72 -3.69 8.79
CA VAL A 141 -8.04 -3.72 8.13
C VAL A 141 -8.85 -2.48 8.52
N GLU A 142 -8.83 -2.11 9.80
CA GLU A 142 -9.59 -1.01 10.38
C GLU A 142 -9.17 0.37 9.83
N CYS A 143 -7.90 0.56 9.47
CA CYS A 143 -7.43 1.74 8.76
C CYS A 143 -8.20 1.89 7.45
N VAL A 144 -8.19 0.85 6.62
CA VAL A 144 -8.87 0.89 5.32
C VAL A 144 -10.38 1.03 5.50
N LEU A 145 -10.99 0.32 6.45
CA LEU A 145 -12.41 0.52 6.78
C LEU A 145 -12.71 1.99 7.16
N THR A 146 -11.84 2.63 7.93
CA THR A 146 -11.94 4.05 8.29
C THR A 146 -11.84 4.95 7.06
N GLU A 147 -10.86 4.70 6.17
CA GLU A 147 -10.72 5.47 4.93
C GLU A 147 -12.00 5.43 4.10
N TYR A 148 -12.52 4.23 3.84
CA TYR A 148 -13.71 4.04 3.01
C TYR A 148 -15.00 4.45 3.70
N ALA A 149 -15.05 4.44 5.03
CA ALA A 149 -16.12 5.05 5.82
C ALA A 149 -16.16 6.58 5.62
N CYS A 150 -14.98 7.22 5.69
CA CYS A 150 -14.83 8.65 5.49
C CYS A 150 -15.17 9.05 4.04
N TYR A 151 -14.61 8.35 3.05
CA TYR A 151 -14.89 8.61 1.64
C TYR A 151 -16.39 8.49 1.34
N GLY A 152 -17.05 7.44 1.81
CA GLY A 152 -18.49 7.24 1.64
C GLY A 152 -19.39 8.28 2.34
N ARG A 153 -18.82 9.19 3.13
CA ARG A 153 -19.49 10.33 3.79
C ARG A 153 -18.90 11.68 3.43
N SER A 154 -18.05 11.75 2.39
CA SER A 154 -17.38 12.98 1.98
C SER A 154 -16.59 13.65 3.12
N MET A 155 -16.03 12.84 4.02
CA MET A 155 -15.05 13.26 5.03
C MET A 155 -13.64 13.03 4.48
N SER A 156 -12.67 13.78 4.98
CA SER A 156 -11.27 13.64 4.58
C SER A 156 -10.46 13.03 5.71
N ILE A 157 -9.57 12.10 5.37
CA ILE A 157 -8.66 11.52 6.36
C ILE A 157 -7.39 12.35 6.53
N VAL A 158 -6.82 12.34 7.72
CA VAL A 158 -5.54 12.95 8.04
C VAL A 158 -4.67 11.89 8.68
N PRO A 159 -3.93 11.09 7.90
CA PRO A 159 -3.10 10.05 8.46
C PRO A 159 -1.83 10.66 9.07
N ILE A 160 -1.43 10.15 10.22
CA ILE A 160 -0.33 10.69 11.01
C ILE A 160 0.72 9.61 11.22
N TYR A 161 1.98 9.94 10.92
CA TYR A 161 3.10 9.01 11.07
C TYR A 161 3.48 8.80 12.53
N ASP A 162 3.77 7.56 12.90
CA ASP A 162 4.40 7.20 14.17
C ASP A 162 5.74 7.92 14.39
N THR A 163 6.46 8.24 13.31
CA THR A 163 7.78 8.87 13.39
C THR A 163 7.77 10.39 13.50
N LEU A 164 6.61 11.05 13.35
CA LEU A 164 6.51 12.51 13.45
C LEU A 164 6.72 13.00 14.90
N GLY A 165 6.50 12.12 15.87
CA GLY A 165 6.62 12.42 17.29
C GLY A 165 5.41 13.18 17.87
N PRO A 166 5.25 13.20 19.20
CA PRO A 166 4.03 13.70 19.85
C PRO A 166 3.73 15.18 19.56
N LYS A 167 4.75 16.06 19.53
CA LYS A 167 4.55 17.49 19.26
C LYS A 167 4.00 17.79 17.86
N ALA A 168 4.43 17.02 16.86
CA ALA A 168 3.92 17.18 15.50
C ALA A 168 2.46 16.71 15.41
N PHE A 169 2.06 15.72 16.21
CA PHE A 169 0.67 15.29 16.29
C PHE A 169 -0.24 16.41 16.81
N THR A 170 0.11 17.04 17.94
CA THR A 170 -0.64 18.19 18.49
C THR A 170 -0.81 19.30 17.47
N LEU A 171 0.26 19.63 16.74
CA LEU A 171 0.22 20.63 15.67
C LEU A 171 -0.79 20.24 14.58
N VAL A 172 -0.73 18.99 14.09
CA VAL A 172 -1.64 18.49 13.06
C VAL A 172 -3.10 18.53 13.51
N VAL A 173 -3.39 18.09 14.73
CA VAL A 173 -4.75 18.07 15.26
C VAL A 173 -5.31 19.48 15.40
N ASN A 174 -4.51 20.42 15.85
CA ASN A 174 -4.94 21.81 16.01
C ASN A 174 -5.08 22.53 14.67
N GLU A 175 -4.15 22.35 13.73
CA GLU A 175 -4.19 22.99 12.41
C GLU A 175 -5.34 22.48 11.54
N ALA A 176 -5.60 21.17 11.57
CA ALA A 176 -6.73 20.56 10.85
C ALA A 176 -8.01 20.46 11.69
N GLU A 177 -8.07 21.08 12.87
CA GLU A 177 -9.21 21.07 13.80
C GLU A 177 -9.83 19.67 13.99
N ILE A 178 -9.00 18.64 14.10
CA ILE A 178 -9.44 17.24 14.11
C ILE A 178 -10.22 16.98 15.41
N SER A 179 -11.45 16.46 15.26
CA SER A 179 -12.31 16.12 16.39
C SER A 179 -12.38 14.63 16.72
N ALA A 180 -11.97 13.77 15.79
CA ALA A 180 -11.94 12.32 15.99
C ALA A 180 -10.65 11.70 15.43
N VAL A 181 -10.07 10.77 16.20
CA VAL A 181 -8.87 10.03 15.80
C VAL A 181 -9.09 8.53 15.99
N ILE A 182 -8.64 7.74 15.01
CA ILE A 182 -8.59 6.28 15.09
C ILE A 182 -7.17 5.85 15.47
N CYS A 183 -7.03 5.02 16.51
CA CYS A 183 -5.76 4.48 16.99
C CYS A 183 -5.74 2.94 16.94
N ASP A 184 -4.60 2.34 16.58
CA ASP A 184 -4.46 0.88 16.59
C ASP A 184 -4.40 0.29 18.01
N ASN A 185 -3.77 0.98 18.95
CA ASN A 185 -3.44 0.42 20.26
C ASN A 185 -3.58 1.40 21.43
N GLU A 186 -3.52 0.86 22.65
CA GLU A 186 -3.70 1.60 23.89
C GLU A 186 -2.55 2.57 24.19
N GLU A 187 -1.31 2.26 23.78
CA GLU A 187 -0.16 3.17 23.97
C GLU A 187 -0.39 4.50 23.25
N LYS A 188 -0.80 4.44 21.97
CA LYS A 188 -1.14 5.63 21.19
C LYS A 188 -2.35 6.36 21.78
N THR A 189 -3.41 5.64 22.13
CA THR A 189 -4.61 6.22 22.78
C THR A 189 -4.25 7.00 24.05
N LEU A 190 -3.44 6.40 24.93
CA LEU A 190 -3.04 7.04 26.19
C LEU A 190 -2.15 8.26 25.95
N ALA A 191 -1.26 8.22 24.95
CA ALA A 191 -0.47 9.39 24.56
C ALA A 191 -1.38 10.57 24.18
N LEU A 192 -2.42 10.33 23.36
CA LEU A 192 -3.37 11.37 22.97
C LEU A 192 -4.20 11.91 24.14
N ILE A 193 -4.61 11.03 25.07
CA ILE A 193 -5.35 11.44 26.27
C ILE A 193 -4.47 12.29 27.19
N ASN A 194 -3.18 11.94 27.35
CA ASN A 194 -2.25 12.73 28.17
C ASN A 194 -2.08 14.15 27.61
N ASP A 195 -2.00 14.28 26.29
CA ASP A 195 -1.78 15.55 25.61
C ASP A 195 -3.10 16.29 25.29
N LYS A 196 -4.24 15.77 25.75
CA LYS A 196 -5.59 16.26 25.42
C LYS A 196 -5.79 17.75 25.71
N ASN A 197 -5.14 18.28 26.75
CA ASN A 197 -5.22 19.71 27.10
C ASN A 197 -4.60 20.62 26.04
N GLU A 198 -3.68 20.11 25.22
CA GLU A 198 -3.09 20.83 24.09
C GLU A 198 -3.92 20.68 22.80
N MET A 199 -4.94 19.81 22.80
CA MET A 199 -5.78 19.47 21.64
C MET A 199 -7.27 19.67 21.96
N PRO A 200 -7.75 20.92 22.10
CA PRO A 200 -9.11 21.21 22.56
C PRO A 200 -10.20 20.65 21.62
N THR A 201 -9.93 20.54 20.32
CA THR A 201 -10.85 20.03 19.29
C THR A 201 -11.05 18.52 19.36
N LEU A 202 -10.06 17.76 19.82
CA LEU A 202 -10.15 16.30 19.94
C LEU A 202 -11.24 15.95 20.95
N LYS A 203 -12.27 15.22 20.53
CA LYS A 203 -13.40 14.81 21.39
C LYS A 203 -13.66 13.31 21.39
N LEU A 204 -13.26 12.63 20.32
CA LEU A 204 -13.49 11.21 20.12
C LEU A 204 -12.17 10.50 19.80
N ILE A 205 -11.89 9.40 20.50
CA ILE A 205 -10.86 8.44 20.11
C ILE A 205 -11.54 7.09 19.89
N VAL A 206 -11.26 6.48 18.74
CA VAL A 206 -11.69 5.12 18.43
C VAL A 206 -10.49 4.20 18.41
N GLN A 207 -10.44 3.23 19.33
CA GLN A 207 -9.33 2.29 19.44
C GLN A 207 -9.67 0.95 18.78
N VAL A 208 -8.74 0.42 17.99
CA VAL A 208 -8.87 -0.89 17.33
C VAL A 208 -8.64 -2.03 18.33
N ALA A 209 -7.52 -2.02 19.05
CA ALA A 209 -7.23 -3.02 20.08
C ALA A 209 -8.22 -2.95 21.26
N PRO A 210 -8.39 -4.05 22.03
CA PRO A 210 -9.19 -4.04 23.25
C PRO A 210 -8.83 -2.90 24.20
N ILE A 211 -9.84 -2.26 24.78
CA ILE A 211 -9.67 -1.10 25.66
C ILE A 211 -9.70 -1.55 27.12
N SER A 212 -8.69 -1.18 27.91
CA SER A 212 -8.69 -1.45 29.35
C SER A 212 -9.66 -0.54 30.12
N ALA A 213 -10.09 -1.00 31.30
CA ALA A 213 -10.89 -0.17 32.20
C ALA A 213 -10.15 1.14 32.58
N SER A 214 -8.84 1.05 32.81
CA SER A 214 -8.00 2.21 33.14
C SER A 214 -7.98 3.25 32.02
N ALA A 215 -7.87 2.82 30.75
CA ALA A 215 -7.95 3.73 29.61
C ALA A 215 -9.31 4.42 29.52
N LYS A 216 -10.43 3.70 29.74
CA LYS A 216 -11.78 4.29 29.78
C LYS A 216 -11.94 5.32 30.91
N GLU A 217 -11.46 5.01 32.12
CA GLU A 217 -11.49 5.94 33.25
C GLU A 217 -10.70 7.22 32.98
N LYS A 218 -9.50 7.07 32.41
CA LYS A 218 -8.64 8.20 32.07
C LYS A 218 -9.24 9.06 30.97
N ALA A 219 -9.80 8.46 29.91
CA ALA A 219 -10.50 9.19 28.86
C ALA A 219 -11.66 10.04 29.44
N LYS A 220 -12.45 9.45 30.35
CA LYS A 220 -13.52 10.17 31.05
C LYS A 220 -13.00 11.33 31.89
N HIS A 221 -11.87 11.17 32.57
CA HIS A 221 -11.25 12.24 33.34
C HIS A 221 -10.87 13.46 32.48
N PHE A 222 -10.43 13.23 31.24
CA PHE A 222 -10.01 14.28 30.30
C PHE A 222 -11.11 14.71 29.31
N ASP A 223 -12.38 14.34 29.55
CA ASP A 223 -13.52 14.66 28.65
C ASP A 223 -13.29 14.17 27.20
N VAL A 224 -12.81 12.93 27.05
CA VAL A 224 -12.64 12.25 25.77
C VAL A 224 -13.59 11.06 25.71
N ASP A 225 -14.40 11.00 24.65
CA ASP A 225 -15.20 9.82 24.33
C ASP A 225 -14.27 8.75 23.75
N LEU A 226 -14.08 7.65 24.48
CA LEU A 226 -13.24 6.53 24.07
C LEU A 226 -14.10 5.31 23.77
N MET A 227 -14.08 4.89 22.50
CA MET A 227 -14.83 3.74 22.00
C MET A 227 -13.94 2.75 21.27
N SER A 228 -14.32 1.48 21.27
CA SER A 228 -13.71 0.49 20.40
C SER A 228 -14.23 0.62 18.97
N PHE A 229 -13.45 0.13 18.01
CA PHE A 229 -13.85 0.09 16.61
C PHE A 229 -15.19 -0.66 16.43
N LYS A 230 -15.35 -1.79 17.12
CA LYS A 230 -16.57 -2.59 17.10
C LYS A 230 -17.78 -1.84 17.68
N GLU A 231 -17.64 -1.18 18.82
CA GLU A 231 -18.73 -0.36 19.40
C GLU A 231 -19.16 0.74 18.42
N MET A 232 -18.23 1.31 17.64
CA MET A 232 -18.54 2.32 16.61
C MET A 232 -19.32 1.73 15.43
N GLU A 233 -18.92 0.56 14.92
CA GLU A 233 -19.66 -0.16 13.88
C GLU A 233 -21.08 -0.51 14.34
N GLU A 234 -21.22 -1.01 15.58
CA GLU A 234 -22.52 -1.37 16.17
C GLU A 234 -23.42 -0.14 16.35
N LEU A 235 -22.86 0.99 16.79
CA LEU A 235 -23.58 2.25 16.93
C LEU A 235 -24.15 2.72 15.59
N GLY A 236 -23.35 2.66 14.52
CA GLY A 236 -23.78 3.06 13.19
C GLY A 236 -24.75 2.09 12.54
N ARG A 237 -24.62 0.78 12.82
CA ARG A 237 -25.61 -0.24 12.41
C ARG A 237 -26.97 0.00 13.08
N ALA A 238 -26.97 0.43 14.35
CA ALA A 238 -28.19 0.78 15.08
C ALA A 238 -28.81 2.12 14.62
N HIS A 239 -28.00 3.03 14.04
CA HIS A 239 -28.43 4.34 13.57
C HIS A 239 -28.01 4.55 12.11
N PRO A 240 -28.58 3.78 11.16
CA PRO A 240 -28.16 3.81 9.77
C PRO A 240 -28.32 5.22 9.19
N GLN A 241 -27.27 5.69 8.53
CA GLN A 241 -27.26 6.95 7.79
C GLN A 241 -26.98 6.66 6.33
N ASN A 242 -27.66 7.37 5.43
CA ASN A 242 -27.43 7.25 4.00
C ASN A 242 -25.98 7.58 3.65
N LEU A 243 -25.46 6.93 2.59
CA LEU A 243 -24.19 7.35 2.01
C LEU A 243 -24.32 8.80 1.52
N ASN A 244 -23.23 9.56 1.60
CA ASN A 244 -23.08 10.82 0.90
C ASN A 244 -21.74 10.76 0.15
N PRO A 245 -21.67 10.00 -0.97
CA PRO A 245 -20.43 9.77 -1.69
C PRO A 245 -19.81 11.09 -2.19
N PRO A 246 -18.47 11.13 -2.34
CA PRO A 246 -17.77 12.35 -2.71
C PRO A 246 -17.92 12.63 -4.20
N LYS A 247 -17.68 13.87 -4.60
CA LYS A 247 -17.40 14.21 -5.99
C LYS A 247 -15.88 14.06 -6.25
N PRO A 248 -15.42 13.92 -7.49
CA PRO A 248 -13.99 13.86 -7.79
C PRO A 248 -13.20 15.05 -7.20
N GLU A 249 -13.78 16.24 -7.17
CA GLU A 249 -13.16 17.46 -6.62
C GLU A 249 -13.15 17.50 -5.09
N THR A 250 -13.88 16.62 -4.40
CA THR A 250 -13.90 16.56 -2.94
C THR A 250 -12.52 16.16 -2.41
N LEU A 251 -12.12 16.77 -1.29
CA LEU A 251 -10.87 16.46 -0.59
C LEU A 251 -10.93 15.04 -0.02
N ALA A 252 -9.94 14.20 -0.36
CA ALA A 252 -9.88 12.82 0.11
C ALA A 252 -8.99 12.68 1.35
N THR A 253 -7.80 13.28 1.30
CA THR A 253 -6.81 13.16 2.38
C THR A 253 -5.97 14.44 2.49
N VAL A 254 -5.49 14.72 3.71
CA VAL A 254 -4.46 15.72 3.97
C VAL A 254 -3.21 15.01 4.46
N CYS A 255 -2.15 15.01 3.67
CA CYS A 255 -0.90 14.35 4.01
C CYS A 255 0.10 15.35 4.58
N TYR A 256 0.46 15.19 5.85
CA TYR A 256 1.50 16.02 6.45
C TYR A 256 2.89 15.52 6.07
N THR A 257 3.75 16.45 5.66
CA THR A 257 5.16 16.19 5.32
C THR A 257 6.05 17.03 6.21
N SER A 258 7.24 16.53 6.57
CA SER A 258 8.15 17.20 7.52
C SER A 258 8.59 18.60 7.09
N GLY A 259 8.40 18.98 5.82
CA GLY A 259 8.78 20.28 5.27
C GLY A 259 10.29 20.53 5.33
N THR A 260 10.80 21.42 4.49
CA THR A 260 12.20 21.89 4.57
C THR A 260 12.39 22.89 5.71
N THR A 261 11.30 23.45 6.24
CA THR A 261 11.26 24.50 7.27
C THR A 261 11.12 23.97 8.70
N GLY A 262 11.13 22.64 8.90
CA GLY A 262 11.02 22.00 10.22
C GLY A 262 9.59 21.83 10.76
N SER A 263 8.66 22.72 10.40
CA SER A 263 7.22 22.55 10.70
C SER A 263 6.53 21.70 9.62
N PRO A 264 5.75 20.67 10.01
CA PRO A 264 4.99 19.89 9.06
C PRO A 264 4.00 20.73 8.24
N LYS A 265 3.82 20.41 6.96
CA LYS A 265 2.82 21.06 6.08
C LYS A 265 1.82 20.04 5.55
N GLY A 266 0.53 20.37 5.62
CA GLY A 266 -0.57 19.54 5.12
C GLY A 266 -0.78 19.70 3.61
N VAL A 267 -0.49 18.65 2.84
CA VAL A 267 -0.78 18.60 1.39
C VAL A 267 -2.20 18.09 1.19
N MET A 268 -3.07 18.95 0.65
CA MET A 268 -4.45 18.62 0.33
C MET A 268 -4.56 17.84 -0.99
N LEU A 269 -5.11 16.63 -0.95
CA LEU A 269 -5.28 15.77 -2.13
C LEU A 269 -6.75 15.43 -2.35
N THR A 270 -7.28 15.80 -3.51
CA THR A 270 -8.65 15.48 -3.93
C THR A 270 -8.74 14.05 -4.45
N HIS A 271 -9.95 13.49 -4.46
CA HIS A 271 -10.19 12.17 -5.06
C HIS A 271 -9.68 12.09 -6.50
N LYS A 272 -9.99 13.12 -7.32
CA LYS A 272 -9.55 13.26 -8.70
C LYS A 272 -8.04 13.22 -8.84
N SER A 273 -7.30 13.92 -7.98
CA SER A 273 -5.83 13.96 -8.05
C SER A 273 -5.21 12.57 -7.85
N ILE A 274 -5.78 11.79 -6.92
CA ILE A 274 -5.30 10.44 -6.60
C ILE A 274 -5.70 9.46 -7.71
N VAL A 275 -6.96 9.50 -8.16
CA VAL A 275 -7.44 8.63 -9.25
C VAL A 275 -6.69 8.90 -10.55
N ALA A 276 -6.40 10.17 -10.89
CA ALA A 276 -5.60 10.52 -12.06
C ALA A 276 -4.18 9.95 -11.96
N ASN A 277 -3.54 10.09 -10.80
CA ASN A 277 -2.20 9.53 -10.56
C ASN A 277 -2.17 8.01 -10.71
N VAL A 278 -3.11 7.30 -10.07
CA VAL A 278 -3.22 5.84 -10.17
C VAL A 278 -3.52 5.42 -11.60
N SER A 279 -4.42 6.10 -12.30
CA SER A 279 -4.77 5.78 -13.69
C SER A 279 -3.57 5.91 -14.63
N ALA A 280 -2.75 6.95 -14.46
CA ALA A 280 -1.52 7.12 -15.23
C ALA A 280 -0.53 5.96 -15.00
N VAL A 281 -0.37 5.52 -13.74
CA VAL A 281 0.49 4.37 -13.41
C VAL A 281 -0.05 3.07 -14.01
N MET A 282 -1.36 2.82 -13.88
CA MET A 282 -2.00 1.63 -14.46
C MET A 282 -1.83 1.56 -15.98
N LEU A 283 -1.99 2.69 -16.68
CA LEU A 283 -1.72 2.79 -18.11
C LEU A 283 -0.26 2.51 -18.46
N GLN A 284 0.68 3.02 -17.66
CA GLN A 284 2.11 2.80 -17.86
C GLN A 284 2.52 1.33 -17.65
N LEU A 285 1.85 0.63 -16.74
CA LEU A 285 2.06 -0.81 -16.52
C LEU A 285 1.48 -1.67 -17.66
N GLY A 286 0.48 -1.18 -18.39
CA GLY A 286 -0.08 -1.87 -19.55
C GLY A 286 -0.57 -3.28 -19.19
N GLU A 287 -0.09 -4.30 -19.92
CA GLU A 287 -0.45 -5.71 -19.68
C GLU A 287 0.05 -6.25 -18.33
N THR A 288 1.00 -5.56 -17.68
CA THR A 288 1.50 -5.91 -16.34
C THR A 288 0.75 -5.19 -15.22
N ALA A 289 -0.28 -4.42 -15.56
CA ALA A 289 -1.12 -3.76 -14.57
C ALA A 289 -1.87 -4.80 -13.70
N PRO A 290 -1.99 -4.58 -12.37
CA PRO A 290 -2.67 -5.52 -11.49
C PRO A 290 -4.14 -5.76 -11.85
N GLY A 291 -4.58 -7.01 -11.78
CA GLY A 291 -5.96 -7.45 -11.96
C GLY A 291 -6.59 -8.06 -10.70
N SER A 292 -7.76 -8.68 -10.87
CA SER A 292 -8.52 -9.26 -9.75
C SER A 292 -7.87 -10.48 -9.09
N SER A 293 -6.90 -11.10 -9.74
CA SER A 293 -6.10 -12.21 -9.19
C SER A 293 -4.92 -11.73 -8.33
N ASP A 294 -4.57 -10.44 -8.41
CA ASP A 294 -3.36 -9.94 -7.78
C ASP A 294 -3.49 -9.72 -6.29
N THR A 295 -2.39 -9.96 -5.59
CA THR A 295 -2.28 -9.86 -4.15
C THR A 295 -1.13 -8.93 -3.77
N MET A 296 -1.41 -7.93 -2.92
CA MET A 296 -0.42 -7.01 -2.41
C MET A 296 -0.12 -7.26 -0.93
N LEU A 297 1.15 -7.16 -0.54
CA LEU A 297 1.53 -7.04 0.87
C LEU A 297 1.59 -5.57 1.27
N SER A 298 0.81 -5.19 2.28
CA SER A 298 0.75 -3.85 2.88
C SER A 298 1.71 -3.78 4.07
N PHE A 299 2.74 -2.93 3.97
CA PHE A 299 3.80 -2.82 4.98
C PHE A 299 4.51 -1.46 5.02
N LEU A 300 4.44 -0.64 3.97
CA LEU A 300 4.84 0.77 4.05
C LEU A 300 3.70 1.57 4.69
N PRO A 301 3.97 2.56 5.52
CA PRO A 301 2.90 3.27 6.24
C PRO A 301 1.81 3.82 5.31
N LEU A 302 0.54 3.54 5.61
CA LEU A 302 -0.62 4.10 4.88
C LEU A 302 -0.71 5.62 4.97
N ALA A 303 -0.01 6.25 5.92
CA ALA A 303 0.19 7.69 5.95
C ALA A 303 0.97 8.24 4.74
N HIS A 304 1.70 7.37 4.04
CA HIS A 304 2.43 7.72 2.83
C HIS A 304 1.61 7.38 1.57
N MET A 305 1.45 8.35 0.67
CA MET A 305 0.62 8.20 -0.52
C MET A 305 1.05 7.07 -1.46
N PHE A 306 2.34 6.71 -1.49
CA PHE A 306 2.81 5.63 -2.37
C PHE A 306 2.08 4.30 -2.11
N GLU A 307 2.00 3.85 -0.86
CA GLU A 307 1.28 2.60 -0.55
C GLU A 307 -0.22 2.72 -0.81
N ARG A 308 -0.82 3.86 -0.41
CA ARG A 308 -2.24 4.10 -0.66
C ARG A 308 -2.57 4.08 -2.16
N CYS A 309 -1.76 4.70 -3.02
CA CYS A 309 -1.95 4.67 -4.47
C CYS A 309 -1.87 3.23 -5.01
N CYS A 310 -0.91 2.42 -4.54
CA CYS A 310 -0.82 1.01 -4.92
C CYS A 310 -2.07 0.22 -4.51
N GLN A 311 -2.58 0.43 -3.29
CA GLN A 311 -3.83 -0.20 -2.84
C GLN A 311 -5.03 0.24 -3.68
N VAL A 312 -5.16 1.54 -3.97
CA VAL A 312 -6.26 2.06 -4.80
C VAL A 312 -6.24 1.45 -6.21
N GLY A 313 -5.06 1.32 -6.81
CA GLY A 313 -4.89 0.65 -8.11
C GLY A 313 -5.33 -0.81 -8.09
N LEU A 314 -5.04 -1.52 -6.99
CA LEU A 314 -5.46 -2.90 -6.80
C LEU A 314 -6.97 -3.02 -6.53
N PHE A 315 -7.53 -2.12 -5.72
CA PHE A 315 -8.96 -2.15 -5.40
C PHE A 315 -9.83 -1.85 -6.61
N MET A 316 -9.45 -0.91 -7.48
CA MET A 316 -10.23 -0.61 -8.70
C MET A 316 -10.25 -1.77 -9.72
N THR A 317 -9.32 -2.71 -9.62
CA THR A 317 -9.27 -3.92 -10.46
C THR A 317 -9.72 -5.19 -9.75
N GLY A 318 -10.13 -5.09 -8.48
CA GLY A 318 -10.69 -6.20 -7.71
C GLY A 318 -9.65 -7.14 -7.09
N GLY A 319 -8.37 -6.74 -7.02
CA GLY A 319 -7.33 -7.52 -6.34
C GLY A 319 -7.45 -7.45 -4.81
N LYS A 320 -6.48 -8.00 -4.08
CA LYS A 320 -6.59 -8.11 -2.61
C LYS A 320 -5.31 -7.71 -1.88
N THR A 321 -5.45 -7.13 -0.69
CA THR A 321 -4.32 -6.67 0.12
C THR A 321 -4.25 -7.42 1.43
N GLY A 322 -3.12 -8.08 1.69
CA GLY A 322 -2.80 -8.66 2.99
C GLY A 322 -1.90 -7.72 3.80
N PHE A 323 -2.18 -7.55 5.09
CA PHE A 323 -1.38 -6.75 6.01
C PHE A 323 -0.26 -7.58 6.66
N TYR A 324 0.95 -7.02 6.71
CA TYR A 324 2.07 -7.58 7.46
C TYR A 324 1.79 -7.62 8.98
N GLN A 325 2.59 -8.39 9.74
CA GLN A 325 2.38 -8.55 11.19
C GLN A 325 2.75 -7.33 12.05
N GLY A 326 3.05 -6.17 11.47
CA GLY A 326 3.50 -4.98 12.22
C GLY A 326 5.01 -4.95 12.50
N ASP A 327 5.76 -6.03 12.24
CA ASP A 327 7.21 -6.11 12.47
C ASP A 327 7.98 -6.30 11.16
N ILE A 328 8.70 -5.26 10.74
CA ILE A 328 9.51 -5.26 9.52
C ILE A 328 10.65 -6.30 9.55
N ARG A 329 11.00 -6.85 10.70
CA ARG A 329 11.98 -7.95 10.82
C ARG A 329 11.42 -9.27 10.32
N LYS A 330 10.10 -9.45 10.38
CA LYS A 330 9.38 -10.65 9.95
C LYS A 330 8.85 -10.58 8.53
N LEU A 331 9.14 -9.51 7.79
CA LEU A 331 8.63 -9.30 6.44
C LEU A 331 8.92 -10.46 5.46
N ASN A 332 10.06 -11.16 5.64
CA ASN A 332 10.38 -12.36 4.84
C ASN A 332 9.41 -13.53 5.10
N GLU A 333 8.92 -13.68 6.33
CA GLU A 333 7.90 -14.67 6.67
C GLU A 333 6.57 -14.27 6.04
N ASP A 334 6.20 -12.98 6.14
CA ASP A 334 4.99 -12.45 5.51
C ASP A 334 4.99 -12.65 3.98
N PHE A 335 6.13 -12.43 3.31
CA PHE A 335 6.28 -12.72 1.88
C PHE A 335 6.06 -14.19 1.54
N ARG A 336 6.61 -15.11 2.34
CA ARG A 336 6.47 -16.55 2.10
C ARG A 336 5.03 -17.03 2.31
N THR A 337 4.36 -16.50 3.31
CA THR A 337 2.98 -16.85 3.65
C THR A 337 1.99 -16.25 2.65
N LEU A 338 2.06 -14.93 2.41
CA LEU A 338 1.08 -14.25 1.56
C LEU A 338 1.31 -14.49 0.07
N ARG A 339 2.58 -14.68 -0.35
CA ARG A 339 2.99 -14.78 -1.75
C ARG A 339 2.45 -13.63 -2.62
N PRO A 340 2.74 -12.37 -2.28
CA PRO A 340 2.21 -11.23 -3.02
C PRO A 340 2.75 -11.22 -4.46
N THR A 341 1.88 -10.83 -5.39
CA THR A 341 2.23 -10.56 -6.80
C THR A 341 2.56 -9.09 -7.03
N VAL A 342 2.12 -8.21 -6.12
CA VAL A 342 2.39 -6.77 -6.12
C VAL A 342 3.07 -6.37 -4.82
N ILE A 343 4.20 -5.67 -4.91
CA ILE A 343 4.95 -5.20 -3.74
C ILE A 343 5.31 -3.73 -3.94
N PRO A 344 4.81 -2.80 -3.09
CA PRO A 344 5.29 -1.42 -3.11
C PRO A 344 6.75 -1.42 -2.62
N CYS A 345 7.68 -1.11 -3.51
CA CYS A 345 9.10 -1.26 -3.22
C CYS A 345 9.79 0.10 -3.09
N VAL A 346 10.68 0.24 -2.10
CA VAL A 346 11.47 1.46 -1.84
C VAL A 346 12.97 1.11 -1.75
N PRO A 347 13.88 2.04 -2.09
CA PRO A 347 15.32 1.77 -2.12
C PRO A 347 15.87 1.18 -0.82
N ARG A 348 15.37 1.64 0.34
CA ARG A 348 15.81 1.14 1.64
C ARG A 348 15.53 -0.36 1.83
N LEU A 349 14.39 -0.85 1.32
CA LEU A 349 14.07 -2.27 1.37
C LEU A 349 15.01 -3.06 0.45
N LEU A 350 15.24 -2.56 -0.77
CA LEU A 350 16.17 -3.18 -1.73
C LEU A 350 17.59 -3.28 -1.16
N ASN A 351 18.09 -2.21 -0.53
CA ASN A 351 19.40 -2.20 0.11
C ASN A 351 19.48 -3.25 1.22
N ARG A 352 18.45 -3.34 2.07
CA ARG A 352 18.41 -4.36 3.12
C ARG A 352 18.41 -5.79 2.55
N MET A 353 17.70 -6.03 1.45
CA MET A 353 17.72 -7.32 0.76
C MET A 353 19.11 -7.59 0.15
N PHE A 354 19.70 -6.59 -0.49
CA PHE A 354 21.05 -6.65 -1.06
C PHE A 354 22.09 -6.99 0.00
N ASP A 355 22.10 -6.27 1.14
CA ASP A 355 23.06 -6.49 2.23
C ASP A 355 22.97 -7.92 2.76
N LYS A 356 21.74 -8.43 2.97
CA LYS A 356 21.51 -9.81 3.42
C LYS A 356 21.99 -10.85 2.39
N ILE A 357 21.72 -10.61 1.10
CA ILE A 357 22.19 -11.50 0.02
C ILE A 357 23.71 -11.49 -0.04
N GLN A 358 24.35 -10.33 0.10
CA GLN A 358 25.81 -10.21 0.09
C GLN A 358 26.46 -10.87 1.30
N GLU A 359 25.89 -10.69 2.50
CA GLU A 359 26.33 -11.37 3.71
C GLU A 359 26.27 -12.89 3.54
N GLU A 360 25.14 -13.41 3.04
CA GLU A 360 25.00 -14.84 2.80
C GLU A 360 25.94 -15.33 1.69
N ALA A 361 26.14 -14.57 0.62
CA ALA A 361 27.06 -14.94 -0.45
C ALA A 361 28.52 -14.96 0.00
N ASN A 362 28.93 -14.00 0.84
CA ASN A 362 30.28 -13.92 1.38
C ASN A 362 30.59 -15.02 2.42
N SER A 363 29.58 -15.71 2.93
CA SER A 363 29.79 -16.88 3.82
C SER A 363 30.51 -18.06 3.15
N ASN A 364 30.48 -18.15 1.81
CA ASN A 364 31.09 -19.26 1.07
C ASN A 364 31.58 -18.82 -0.31
N LYS A 365 32.85 -19.13 -0.64
CA LYS A 365 33.46 -18.81 -1.95
C LYS A 365 32.65 -19.29 -3.15
N LEU A 366 32.01 -20.48 -3.06
CA LEU A 366 31.14 -21.01 -4.11
C LEU A 366 29.87 -20.16 -4.27
N LYS A 367 29.21 -19.78 -3.17
CA LYS A 367 28.02 -18.91 -3.20
C LYS A 367 28.36 -17.54 -3.81
N LYS A 368 29.50 -16.97 -3.43
CA LYS A 368 30.00 -15.71 -4.00
C LYS A 368 30.26 -15.81 -5.51
N MET A 369 30.89 -16.89 -5.96
CA MET A 369 31.14 -17.13 -7.38
C MET A 369 29.83 -17.24 -8.16
N LEU A 370 28.87 -18.04 -7.67
CA LEU A 370 27.55 -18.22 -8.29
C LEU A 370 26.77 -16.90 -8.37
N LEU A 371 26.76 -16.11 -7.30
CA LEU A 371 26.11 -14.79 -7.31
C LEU A 371 26.75 -13.84 -8.32
N SER A 372 28.09 -13.84 -8.41
CA SER A 372 28.83 -12.98 -9.35
C SER A 372 28.50 -13.34 -10.80
N MET A 373 28.50 -14.63 -11.13
CA MET A 373 28.10 -15.13 -12.45
C MET A 373 26.64 -14.75 -12.78
N ALA A 374 25.72 -14.88 -11.83
CA ALA A 374 24.32 -14.51 -12.03
C ALA A 374 24.15 -13.00 -12.30
N ILE A 375 24.87 -12.15 -11.56
CA ILE A 375 24.86 -10.69 -11.74
C ILE A 375 25.44 -10.30 -13.11
N GLU A 376 26.59 -10.88 -13.50
CA GLU A 376 27.22 -10.62 -14.80
C GLU A 376 26.31 -11.04 -15.96
N SER A 377 25.73 -12.23 -15.87
CA SER A 377 24.73 -12.70 -16.83
C SER A 377 23.57 -11.72 -16.95
N LYS A 378 23.02 -11.25 -15.80
CA LYS A 378 21.90 -10.31 -15.81
C LYS A 378 22.26 -8.94 -16.38
N LYS A 379 23.46 -8.43 -16.09
CA LYS A 379 23.97 -7.20 -16.71
C LYS A 379 24.06 -7.33 -18.22
N ALA A 380 24.60 -8.43 -18.72
CA ALA A 380 24.70 -8.69 -20.16
C ALA A 380 23.31 -8.79 -20.83
N GLU A 381 22.30 -9.32 -20.14
CA GLU A 381 20.91 -9.29 -20.62
C GLU A 381 20.34 -7.88 -20.68
N LEU A 382 20.55 -7.08 -19.63
CA LEU A 382 20.06 -5.70 -19.57
C LEU A 382 20.70 -4.83 -20.66
N GLU A 383 22.01 -4.98 -20.91
CA GLU A 383 22.72 -4.33 -22.01
C GLU A 383 22.17 -4.73 -23.38
N ARG A 384 21.68 -5.95 -23.51
CA ARG A 384 21.01 -6.47 -24.71
C ARG A 384 19.51 -6.18 -24.72
N TYR A 385 18.98 -5.42 -23.76
CA TYR A 385 17.55 -5.13 -23.62
C TYR A 385 16.65 -6.38 -23.59
N ILE A 386 17.16 -7.46 -22.99
CA ILE A 386 16.40 -8.66 -22.69
C ILE A 386 15.79 -8.47 -21.28
N GLY A 387 14.55 -7.98 -21.24
CA GLY A 387 13.78 -7.87 -20.01
C GLY A 387 13.35 -9.25 -19.48
N LEU A 388 13.02 -9.32 -18.18
CA LEU A 388 12.33 -10.48 -17.60
C LEU A 388 10.89 -10.54 -18.13
N ASN A 389 10.70 -11.08 -19.33
CA ASN A 389 9.40 -11.56 -19.79
C ASN A 389 9.36 -13.09 -19.65
N ASN A 390 9.42 -13.58 -18.41
CA ASN A 390 9.09 -14.97 -18.06
C ASN A 390 7.67 -15.09 -17.53
N LEU A 391 6.74 -14.31 -18.10
CA LEU A 391 5.33 -14.65 -18.17
C LEU A 391 4.98 -14.53 -19.65
N GLU A 392 4.44 -15.62 -20.21
CA GLU A 392 4.15 -15.79 -21.63
C GLU A 392 3.24 -14.67 -22.15
N LEU A 393 3.85 -13.65 -22.76
CA LEU A 393 3.15 -12.73 -23.64
C LEU A 393 2.98 -13.45 -24.98
N GLN A 394 1.91 -14.25 -25.07
CA GLN A 394 1.38 -14.69 -26.35
C GLN A 394 0.96 -13.46 -27.15
N ALA A 395 1.57 -13.34 -28.31
CA ALA A 395 1.31 -12.31 -29.29
C ALA A 395 -0.12 -12.40 -29.83
N VAL A 396 -0.83 -11.27 -29.90
CA VAL A 396 -1.90 -11.02 -30.88
C VAL A 396 -1.85 -9.51 -31.19
N LYS A 397 -1.32 -9.09 -32.35
CA LYS A 397 -2.08 -8.74 -33.56
C LYS A 397 -3.25 -7.79 -33.34
#